data_AF-A0A6H5KXI6-F1
#
_entry.id   AF-A0A6H5KXI6-F1
#
_cell.length_a   1.000
_cell.length_b   1.000
_cell.length_c   1.000
_cell.angle_alpha   90.00
_cell.angle_beta   90.00
_cell.angle_gamma   90.00
#
_symmetry.space_group_name_H-M   'P 1'
#
loop_
_entity.id
_entity.type
_entity.pdbx_description
1 polymer ?
#
loop_
_entity_poly.entity_id
_entity_poly.type
_entity_poly.pdbx_seq_one_letter_code
_entity_poly.pdbx_strand_id
1 'polypeptide(L)'
;MMTGRDRGCRGDRCAGYILHYLLRLEPFTKLALALQGGRFDKADRLFRDVRSSWESASRENLQDVRELTPEFFNLPEFLVNSNGFDFGFTQKGQGVHDVVLPPWAKGDPAEFIRLHRKALESPHVSKNLHSWIGLIFGCKQRGPEAVEAQNVFVHLTYEGEVDIDSIQIAGVGVGAIMLPKSPDKYLRFGGPSRGVSFFQTAGGGTASSSKATPDRLLSSHESLHLTAVTASACSVDGSLLLTGALDGTCRLWSVVTLHGRSSGLGQVSRMLDLAASLGRHAGPVTCATVGMGSGSAVTGGADGKVLVWDIRRKVGNIPNEPIVNACVKFI
;
A
#
# COMPACT_ATOMS: atom_id res chain seq x y z
N MET A 1 19.57 28.96 9.75
CA MET A 1 19.21 28.18 10.95
C MET A 1 17.70 27.93 10.92
N MET A 2 17.28 26.85 10.25
CA MET A 2 15.95 26.25 10.38
C MET A 2 16.16 24.74 10.25
N THR A 3 15.84 24.06 11.33
CA THR A 3 16.02 22.63 11.58
C THR A 3 14.83 21.84 11.06
N GLY A 4 15.10 20.70 10.39
CA GLY A 4 14.21 19.53 10.36
C GLY A 4 12.86 19.68 9.66
N ARG A 5 12.83 19.58 8.33
CA ARG A 5 11.65 19.03 7.64
C ARG A 5 12.10 17.86 6.77
N ASP A 6 11.69 16.66 7.15
CA ASP A 6 11.88 15.44 6.37
C ASP A 6 11.27 15.62 4.98
N ARG A 7 12.06 15.41 3.93
CA ARG A 7 11.54 15.28 2.57
C ARG A 7 10.85 13.93 2.45
N GLY A 8 9.75 13.86 1.68
CA GLY A 8 8.89 12.68 1.52
C GLY A 8 9.58 11.44 0.92
N CYS A 9 8.88 10.70 0.06
CA CYS A 9 9.47 9.54 -0.61
C CYS A 9 10.70 9.94 -1.44
N ARG A 10 11.70 9.07 -1.47
CA ARG A 10 12.88 9.22 -2.32
C ARG A 10 12.46 9.18 -3.80
N GLY A 11 12.90 10.17 -4.58
CA GLY A 11 12.46 10.39 -5.96
C GLY A 11 12.69 9.19 -6.90
N ASP A 12 13.72 8.39 -6.61
CA ASP A 12 14.16 7.20 -7.34
C ASP A 12 13.31 5.93 -7.09
N ARG A 13 12.48 5.89 -6.05
CA ARG A 13 11.80 4.66 -5.59
C ARG A 13 10.27 4.73 -5.48
N CYS A 14 9.66 5.83 -5.95
CA CYS A 14 8.19 5.95 -5.90
C CYS A 14 7.55 5.47 -7.20
N ALA A 15 6.82 4.34 -7.14
CA ALA A 15 6.04 3.82 -8.27
C ALA A 15 5.06 4.86 -8.85
N GLY A 16 4.55 5.77 -8.01
CA GLY A 16 3.69 6.87 -8.44
C GLY A 16 4.39 7.83 -9.42
N TYR A 17 5.70 8.05 -9.29
CA TYR A 17 6.45 8.93 -10.21
C TYR A 17 6.71 8.25 -11.55
N ILE A 18 6.99 6.95 -11.55
CA ILE A 18 7.12 6.16 -12.78
C ILE A 18 5.80 6.21 -13.56
N LEU A 19 4.67 5.94 -12.88
CA LEU A 19 3.34 6.00 -13.50
C LEU A 19 2.98 7.41 -13.98
N HIS A 20 3.44 8.45 -13.26
CA HIS A 20 3.25 9.84 -13.66
C HIS A 20 3.97 10.17 -14.98
N TYR A 21 5.24 9.78 -15.12
CA TYR A 21 6.00 10.03 -16.36
C TYR A 21 5.52 9.14 -17.52
N LEU A 22 5.31 7.85 -17.27
CA LEU A 22 5.02 6.86 -18.31
C LEU A 22 3.53 6.70 -18.61
N LEU A 23 2.68 7.63 -18.15
CA LEU A 23 1.22 7.56 -18.26
C LEU A 23 0.70 7.26 -19.68
N ARG A 24 1.44 7.67 -20.71
CA ARG A 24 1.06 7.52 -22.13
C ARG A 24 1.37 6.15 -22.73
N LEU A 25 2.11 5.31 -21.99
CA LEU A 25 2.53 3.99 -22.43
C LEU A 25 1.75 2.88 -21.72
N GLU A 26 1.34 1.88 -22.48
CA GLU A 26 0.91 0.60 -21.93
C GLU A 26 2.14 -0.21 -21.47
N PRO A 27 2.08 -0.95 -20.35
CA PRO A 27 0.94 -1.15 -19.45
C PRO A 27 0.79 -0.08 -18.35
N PHE A 28 1.63 0.95 -18.32
CA PHE A 28 1.65 1.96 -17.26
C PHE A 28 0.35 2.76 -17.17
N THR A 29 -0.31 3.03 -18.30
CA THR A 29 -1.65 3.64 -18.33
C THR A 29 -2.66 2.82 -17.51
N LYS A 30 -2.73 1.49 -17.73
CA LYS A 30 -3.62 0.60 -16.97
C LYS A 30 -3.30 0.59 -15.48
N LEU A 31 -2.02 0.59 -15.13
CA LEU A 31 -1.57 0.63 -13.75
C LEU A 31 -1.93 1.96 -13.07
N ALA A 32 -1.77 3.09 -13.77
CA ALA A 32 -2.16 4.41 -13.28
C ALA A 32 -3.68 4.51 -13.06
N LEU A 33 -4.49 4.01 -14.02
CA LEU A 33 -5.94 3.95 -13.88
C LEU A 33 -6.36 3.06 -12.70
N ALA A 34 -5.73 1.88 -12.54
CA ALA A 34 -6.02 1.00 -11.41
C ALA A 34 -5.74 1.68 -10.06
N LEU A 35 -4.63 2.43 -9.97
CA LEU A 35 -4.27 3.19 -8.76
C LEU A 35 -5.25 4.34 -8.48
N GLN A 36 -5.86 4.93 -9.51
CA GLN A 36 -6.74 6.10 -9.42
C GLN A 36 -8.25 5.76 -9.49
N GLY A 37 -8.62 4.49 -9.29
CA GLY A 37 -10.03 4.09 -9.25
C GLY A 37 -10.72 4.08 -10.62
N GLY A 38 -9.95 3.82 -11.69
CA GLY A 38 -10.45 3.65 -13.05
C GLY A 38 -10.57 4.94 -13.87
N ARG A 39 -10.06 6.07 -13.38
CA ARG A 39 -10.07 7.37 -14.08
C ARG A 39 -8.70 8.01 -14.01
N PHE A 40 -8.36 8.80 -15.04
CA PHE A 40 -7.15 9.61 -15.01
C PHE A 40 -7.24 10.70 -13.93
N ASP A 41 -6.07 11.13 -13.45
CA ASP A 41 -5.96 12.27 -12.56
C ASP A 41 -6.47 13.56 -13.22
N LYS A 42 -6.64 14.61 -12.41
CA LYS A 42 -6.86 15.97 -12.89
C LYS A 42 -5.76 16.36 -13.87
N ALA A 43 -6.14 16.88 -15.04
CA ALA A 43 -5.24 17.30 -16.11
C ALA A 43 -4.07 18.17 -15.63
N ASP A 44 -4.31 19.09 -14.68
CA ASP A 44 -3.26 19.96 -14.11
C ASP A 44 -2.16 19.21 -13.35
N ARG A 45 -2.44 17.99 -12.87
CA ARG A 45 -1.51 17.13 -12.13
C ARG A 45 -0.78 16.11 -13.01
N LEU A 46 -1.13 16.02 -14.29
CA LEU A 46 -0.51 15.09 -15.22
C LEU A 46 0.84 15.61 -15.70
N PHE A 47 1.73 14.71 -16.08
CA PHE A 47 2.95 15.07 -16.78
C PHE A 47 2.59 15.57 -18.18
N ARG A 48 2.58 16.89 -18.36
CA ARG A 48 2.10 17.55 -19.60
C ARG A 48 3.11 18.49 -20.23
N ASP A 49 4.10 18.96 -19.48
CA ASP A 49 5.06 19.97 -19.93
C ASP A 49 6.37 19.77 -19.16
N VAL A 50 7.46 19.59 -19.93
CA VAL A 50 8.81 19.33 -19.38
C VAL A 50 9.29 20.52 -18.55
N ARG A 51 9.07 21.75 -19.02
CA ARG A 51 9.50 22.97 -18.31
C ARG A 51 8.76 23.10 -16.99
N SER A 52 7.43 23.00 -16.99
CA SER A 52 6.67 23.15 -15.74
C SER A 52 6.98 22.04 -14.73
N SER A 53 7.23 20.81 -15.22
CA SER A 53 7.63 19.70 -14.35
C SER A 53 9.01 19.94 -13.72
N TRP A 54 9.96 20.48 -14.49
CA TRP A 54 11.28 20.85 -13.98
C TRP A 54 11.21 22.03 -13.01
N GLU A 55 10.44 23.08 -13.29
CA GLU A 55 10.26 24.24 -12.39
C GLU A 55 9.68 23.80 -11.03
N SER A 56 8.69 22.90 -11.07
CA SER A 56 8.09 22.33 -9.85
C SER A 56 9.12 21.60 -9.00
N ALA A 57 9.89 20.68 -9.60
CA ALA A 57 10.87 19.86 -8.88
C ALA A 57 12.14 20.61 -8.47
N SER A 58 12.50 21.69 -9.17
CA SER A 58 13.76 22.41 -8.92
C SER A 58 13.61 23.63 -8.01
N ARG A 59 12.43 24.28 -7.97
CA ARG A 59 12.29 25.60 -7.33
C ARG A 59 10.96 25.84 -6.64
N GLU A 60 9.85 25.41 -7.22
CA GLU A 60 8.53 25.87 -6.74
C GLU A 60 7.99 25.00 -5.60
N ASN A 61 8.18 23.69 -5.67
CA ASN A 61 7.60 22.75 -4.72
C ASN A 61 8.69 22.03 -3.92
N LEU A 62 8.86 22.43 -2.67
CA LEU A 62 9.84 21.84 -1.75
C LEU A 62 9.59 20.36 -1.43
N GLN A 63 8.40 19.84 -1.74
CA GLN A 63 8.06 18.41 -1.59
C GLN A 63 8.26 17.62 -2.89
N ASP A 64 8.52 18.32 -4.00
CA ASP A 64 8.74 17.73 -5.30
C ASP A 64 10.22 17.48 -5.50
N VAL A 65 10.65 16.28 -5.13
CA VAL A 65 12.04 15.83 -5.21
C VAL A 65 12.20 14.75 -6.27
N ARG A 66 11.37 14.80 -7.33
CA ARG A 66 11.40 13.81 -8.41
C ARG A 66 12.75 13.84 -9.14
N GLU A 67 13.26 12.65 -9.42
CA GLU A 67 14.39 12.45 -10.31
C GLU A 67 13.92 11.87 -11.64
N LEU A 68 14.75 12.01 -12.67
CA LEU A 68 14.44 11.49 -14.00
C LEU A 68 14.55 9.97 -14.03
N THR A 69 13.72 9.36 -14.87
CA THR A 69 13.76 7.92 -15.14
C THR A 69 14.64 7.63 -16.38
N PRO A 70 15.11 6.40 -16.59
CA PRO A 70 15.94 6.04 -17.75
C PRO A 70 15.29 6.37 -19.10
N GLU A 71 13.95 6.35 -19.18
CA GLU A 71 13.17 6.64 -20.39
C GLU A 71 13.48 8.02 -20.96
N PHE A 72 13.80 9.01 -20.13
CA PHE A 72 14.25 10.34 -20.56
C PHE A 72 15.54 10.34 -21.38
N PHE A 73 16.24 9.21 -21.47
CA PHE A 73 17.50 9.06 -22.21
C PHE A 73 17.44 7.97 -23.28
N ASN A 74 16.35 7.22 -23.39
CA ASN A 74 16.27 6.08 -24.32
C ASN A 74 14.94 5.90 -25.06
N LEU A 75 13.83 6.48 -24.61
CA LEU A 75 12.50 6.15 -25.11
C LEU A 75 11.73 7.42 -25.49
N PRO A 76 11.59 7.80 -26.76
CA PRO A 76 10.78 8.97 -27.15
C PRO A 76 9.27 8.77 -26.99
N GLU A 77 8.80 7.53 -27.01
CA GLU A 77 7.39 7.18 -27.10
C GLU A 77 6.58 7.61 -25.86
N PHE A 78 7.18 7.70 -24.66
CA PHE A 78 6.44 8.11 -23.46
C PHE A 78 5.99 9.58 -23.49
N LEU A 79 6.54 10.38 -24.41
CA LEU A 79 6.19 11.79 -24.59
C LEU A 79 4.99 11.97 -25.53
N VAL A 80 4.58 10.93 -26.24
CA VAL A 80 3.54 10.98 -27.28
C VAL A 80 2.33 10.18 -26.84
N ASN A 81 1.14 10.75 -26.99
CA ASN A 81 -0.12 10.06 -26.75
C ASN A 81 -0.57 9.28 -27.98
N SER A 82 0.22 8.29 -28.40
CA SER A 82 -0.06 7.49 -29.61
C SER A 82 -1.35 6.67 -29.50
N ASN A 83 -1.80 6.38 -28.28
CA ASN A 83 -3.03 5.64 -28.01
C ASN A 83 -4.29 6.52 -28.03
N GLY A 84 -4.16 7.85 -28.17
CA GLY A 84 -5.30 8.77 -28.22
C GLY A 84 -6.10 8.81 -26.92
N PHE A 85 -5.45 8.66 -25.76
CA PHE A 85 -6.12 8.75 -24.47
C PHE A 85 -6.70 10.15 -24.22
N ASP A 86 -7.88 10.21 -23.61
CA ASP A 86 -8.50 11.46 -23.18
C ASP A 86 -8.00 11.83 -21.77
N PHE A 87 -7.04 12.76 -21.72
CA PHE A 87 -6.50 13.32 -20.48
C PHE A 87 -7.27 14.54 -19.98
N GLY A 88 -8.32 14.96 -20.70
CA GLY A 88 -9.16 16.11 -20.35
C GLY A 88 -8.46 17.47 -20.52
N PHE A 89 -9.00 18.46 -19.81
CA PHE A 89 -8.60 19.86 -19.90
C PHE A 89 -8.11 20.37 -18.54
N THR A 90 -7.04 21.16 -18.58
CA THR A 90 -6.55 21.93 -17.43
C THR A 90 -7.56 22.99 -17.01
N GLN A 91 -7.40 23.55 -15.81
CA GLN A 91 -8.23 24.67 -15.34
C GLN A 91 -8.15 25.91 -16.25
N LYS A 92 -7.07 26.04 -17.04
CA LYS A 92 -6.89 27.11 -18.04
C LYS A 92 -7.55 26.79 -19.38
N GLY A 93 -8.28 25.68 -19.49
CA GLY A 93 -8.92 25.24 -20.74
C GLY A 93 -7.97 24.66 -21.78
N GLN A 94 -6.71 24.39 -21.44
CA GLN A 94 -5.79 23.70 -22.35
C GLN A 94 -6.02 22.19 -22.29
N GLY A 95 -6.28 21.57 -23.44
CA GLY A 95 -6.36 20.11 -23.56
C GLY A 95 -4.99 19.46 -23.36
N VAL A 96 -4.97 18.32 -22.68
CA VAL A 96 -3.74 17.54 -22.45
C VAL A 96 -3.67 16.42 -23.47
N HIS A 97 -2.58 16.36 -24.22
CA HIS A 97 -2.33 15.31 -25.22
C HIS A 97 -0.87 14.87 -25.16
N ASP A 98 -0.04 15.26 -26.13
CA ASP A 98 1.40 15.03 -26.09
C ASP A 98 2.06 15.91 -25.03
N VAL A 99 3.24 15.49 -24.56
CA VAL A 99 4.02 16.29 -23.62
C VAL A 99 4.60 17.50 -24.36
N VAL A 100 4.40 18.69 -23.82
CA VAL A 100 4.99 19.92 -24.33
C VAL A 100 6.50 19.88 -24.13
N LEU A 101 7.23 19.86 -25.25
CA LEU A 101 8.68 19.79 -25.27
C LEU A 101 9.31 21.19 -25.28
N PRO A 102 10.56 21.33 -24.79
CA PRO A 102 11.29 22.58 -24.91
C PRO A 102 11.51 23.01 -26.36
N PRO A 103 11.64 24.32 -26.66
CA PRO A 103 11.77 24.82 -28.04
C PRO A 103 12.94 24.24 -28.83
N TRP A 104 14.03 23.89 -28.15
CA TRP A 104 15.23 23.32 -28.77
C TRP A 104 15.00 21.89 -29.33
N ALA A 105 13.96 21.19 -28.86
CA ALA A 105 13.57 19.89 -29.40
C ALA A 105 12.68 20.01 -30.65
N LYS A 106 12.24 21.22 -31.01
CA LYS A 106 11.47 21.50 -32.24
C LYS A 106 10.19 20.67 -32.40
N GLY A 107 9.60 20.25 -31.28
CA GLY A 107 8.42 19.38 -31.27
C GLY A 107 8.70 17.92 -31.63
N ASP A 108 9.98 17.51 -31.71
CA ASP A 108 10.38 16.12 -31.98
C ASP A 108 10.84 15.41 -30.68
N PRO A 109 10.06 14.42 -30.19
CA PRO A 109 10.46 13.58 -29.06
C PRO A 109 11.78 12.84 -29.27
N ALA A 110 12.10 12.40 -30.49
CA ALA A 110 13.36 11.71 -30.77
C ALA A 110 14.55 12.65 -30.62
N GLU A 111 14.44 13.89 -31.11
CA GLU A 111 15.45 14.93 -30.92
C GLU A 111 15.61 15.30 -29.43
N PHE A 112 14.51 15.37 -28.68
CA PHE A 112 14.54 15.57 -27.22
C PHE A 112 15.39 14.50 -26.52
N ILE A 113 15.10 13.22 -26.77
CA ILE A 113 15.83 12.09 -26.20
C ILE A 113 17.29 12.06 -26.67
N ARG A 114 17.55 12.33 -27.95
CA ARG A 114 18.90 12.36 -28.51
C ARG A 114 19.77 13.41 -27.81
N LEU A 115 19.23 14.60 -27.57
CA LEU A 115 19.94 15.67 -26.87
C LEU A 115 20.11 15.39 -25.38
N HIS A 116 19.11 14.79 -24.72
CA HIS A 116 19.23 14.33 -23.34
C HIS A 116 20.36 13.29 -23.18
N ARG A 117 20.43 12.30 -24.07
CA ARG A 117 21.52 11.31 -24.08
C ARG A 117 22.87 11.96 -24.32
N LYS A 118 22.96 12.87 -25.31
CA LYS A 118 24.19 13.63 -25.56
C LYS A 118 24.65 14.46 -24.36
N ALA A 119 23.70 15.02 -23.59
CA ALA A 119 24.01 15.74 -22.36
C ALA A 119 24.51 14.80 -21.26
N LEU A 120 23.87 13.63 -21.09
CA LEU A 120 24.27 12.60 -20.13
C LEU A 120 25.69 12.07 -20.41
N GLU A 121 26.04 11.89 -21.68
CA GLU A 121 27.37 11.43 -22.13
C GLU A 121 28.40 12.56 -22.24
N SER A 122 28.05 13.79 -21.84
CA SER A 122 28.96 14.93 -21.94
C SER A 122 30.15 14.81 -20.97
N PRO A 123 31.30 15.46 -21.28
CA PRO A 123 32.44 15.53 -20.35
C PRO A 123 32.07 16.16 -19.01
N HIS A 124 31.11 17.10 -19.00
CA HIS A 124 30.63 17.73 -17.78
C HIS A 124 29.94 16.71 -16.86
N VAL A 125 29.01 15.91 -17.39
CA VAL A 125 28.35 14.87 -16.60
C VAL A 125 29.33 13.79 -16.20
N SER A 126 30.18 13.31 -17.11
CA SER A 126 31.20 12.29 -16.80
C SER A 126 32.12 12.71 -15.65
N LYS A 127 32.53 13.98 -15.59
CA LYS A 127 33.35 14.51 -14.50
C LYS A 127 32.61 14.61 -13.17
N ASN A 128 31.28 14.73 -13.15
CA ASN A 128 30.51 15.03 -11.94
C ASN A 128 29.55 13.90 -11.50
N LEU A 129 29.27 12.90 -12.35
CA LEU A 129 28.26 11.87 -12.10
C LEU A 129 28.53 11.08 -10.82
N HIS A 130 29.80 10.85 -10.49
CA HIS A 130 30.22 10.19 -9.26
C HIS A 130 29.73 10.92 -7.99
N SER A 131 29.54 12.24 -8.05
CA SER A 131 28.99 13.01 -6.94
C SER A 131 27.50 12.74 -6.73
N TRP A 132 26.73 12.57 -7.82
CA TRP A 132 25.33 12.13 -7.73
C TRP A 132 25.24 10.67 -7.26
N ILE A 133 26.09 9.77 -7.75
CA ILE A 133 26.20 8.39 -7.24
C ILE A 133 26.47 8.40 -5.73
N GLY A 134 27.33 9.31 -5.27
CA GLY A 134 27.61 9.52 -3.84
C GLY A 134 26.38 9.85 -3.00
N LEU A 135 25.41 10.58 -3.56
CA LEU A 135 24.13 10.93 -2.91
C LEU A 135 23.15 9.75 -2.92
N ILE A 136 23.03 9.06 -4.06
CA ILE A 136 22.01 8.03 -4.23
C ILE A 136 22.43 6.70 -3.61
N PHE A 137 23.68 6.29 -3.83
CA PHE A 137 24.21 4.96 -3.48
C PHE A 137 25.43 5.00 -2.56
N GLY A 138 26.05 6.17 -2.36
CA GLY A 138 27.33 6.30 -1.65
C GLY A 138 27.22 6.81 -0.22
N CYS A 139 28.35 7.30 0.30
CA CYS A 139 28.50 7.74 1.69
C CYS A 139 27.62 8.94 2.07
N LYS A 140 27.07 9.70 1.11
CA LYS A 140 26.17 10.83 1.37
C LYS A 140 24.69 10.41 1.38
N GLN A 141 24.41 9.11 1.41
CA GLN A 141 23.06 8.56 1.52
C GLN A 141 22.50 8.69 2.95
N ARG A 142 23.34 8.57 3.99
CA ARG A 142 22.95 8.61 5.41
C ARG A 142 23.98 9.38 6.24
N GLY A 143 23.70 9.56 7.52
CA GLY A 143 24.64 10.13 8.48
C GLY A 143 24.82 11.65 8.36
N PRO A 144 25.82 12.22 9.06
CA PRO A 144 26.13 13.66 9.02
C PRO A 144 26.35 14.20 7.61
N GLU A 145 27.00 13.43 6.74
CA GLU A 145 27.30 13.79 5.36
C GLU A 145 26.04 13.98 4.51
N ALA A 146 24.99 13.19 4.78
CA ALA A 146 23.68 13.38 4.14
C ALA A 146 22.99 14.65 4.63
N VAL A 147 23.13 15.02 5.91
CA VAL A 147 22.59 16.27 6.46
C VAL A 147 23.27 17.47 5.82
N GLU A 148 24.60 17.46 5.73
CA GLU A 148 25.38 18.52 5.07
C GLU A 148 25.03 18.66 3.59
N ALA A 149 24.81 17.54 2.90
CA ALA A 149 24.39 17.51 1.50
C ALA A 149 22.89 17.79 1.29
N GLN A 150 22.12 18.04 2.36
CA GLN A 150 20.66 18.18 2.34
C GLN A 150 19.96 17.00 1.64
N ASN A 151 20.44 15.78 1.87
CA ASN A 151 20.01 14.54 1.22
C ASN A 151 19.32 13.58 2.20
N VAL A 152 18.51 14.12 3.12
CA VAL A 152 17.80 13.35 4.15
C VAL A 152 16.32 13.23 3.79
N PHE A 153 15.85 11.98 3.66
CA PHE A 153 14.47 11.59 3.43
C PHE A 153 13.82 11.01 4.69
N VAL A 154 12.49 10.79 4.67
CA VAL A 154 11.76 10.14 5.77
C VAL A 154 12.45 8.84 6.19
N HIS A 155 12.64 8.64 7.50
CA HIS A 155 13.33 7.50 8.09
C HIS A 155 12.85 6.13 7.56
N LEU A 156 11.55 5.97 7.29
CA LEU A 156 10.92 4.76 6.71
C LEU A 156 11.44 4.38 5.32
N THR A 157 12.09 5.31 4.60
CA THR A 157 12.65 5.05 3.27
C THR A 157 14.02 4.39 3.33
N TYR A 158 14.63 4.31 4.51
CA TYR A 158 15.92 3.67 4.72
C TYR A 158 15.72 2.23 5.20
N GLU A 159 16.37 1.30 4.52
CA GLU A 159 16.38 -0.11 4.88
C GLU A 159 16.98 -0.31 6.28
N GLY A 160 16.35 -1.16 7.09
CA GLY A 160 16.81 -1.51 8.44
C GLY A 160 16.44 -0.53 9.56
N GLU A 161 15.90 0.65 9.27
CA GLU A 161 15.41 1.58 10.32
C GLU A 161 14.13 1.09 11.00
N VAL A 162 13.38 0.24 10.29
CA VAL A 162 12.20 -0.42 10.83
C VAL A 162 12.44 -1.92 10.75
N ASP A 163 12.74 -2.50 11.90
CA ASP A 163 12.66 -3.94 12.08
C ASP A 163 11.18 -4.32 12.18
N ILE A 164 10.64 -4.82 11.07
CA ILE A 164 9.23 -5.21 10.93
C ILE A 164 8.85 -6.25 11.99
N ASP A 165 9.80 -7.09 12.40
CA ASP A 165 9.60 -8.14 13.38
C ASP A 165 9.58 -7.58 14.82
N SER A 166 10.20 -6.42 15.07
CA SER A 166 10.11 -5.69 16.35
C SER A 166 9.08 -4.57 16.37
N ILE A 167 8.35 -4.32 15.27
CA ILE A 167 7.13 -3.49 15.31
C ILE A 167 6.11 -4.20 16.21
N GLN A 168 6.19 -3.93 17.50
CA GLN A 168 5.06 -4.06 18.40
C GLN A 168 4.17 -2.85 18.10
N ILE A 169 3.07 -3.09 17.39
CA ILE A 169 1.97 -2.14 17.35
C ILE A 169 1.65 -1.83 18.81
N ALA A 170 1.86 -0.58 19.24
CA ALA A 170 1.60 -0.16 20.61
C ALA A 170 0.15 -0.55 20.96
N GLY A 171 0.00 -1.58 21.79
CA GLY A 171 -1.29 -2.10 22.27
C GLY A 171 -1.71 -3.49 21.76
N VAL A 172 -1.13 -4.03 20.68
CA VAL A 172 -1.60 -5.32 20.15
C VAL A 172 -0.45 -6.26 19.77
N GLY A 173 -0.10 -7.14 20.71
CA GLY A 173 0.88 -8.22 20.49
C GLY A 173 0.41 -9.25 19.44
N VAL A 174 1.17 -10.34 19.30
CA VAL A 174 0.88 -11.47 18.40
C VAL A 174 -0.60 -11.86 18.46
N GLY A 175 -1.21 -12.06 17.29
CA GLY A 175 -2.64 -12.37 17.18
C GLY A 175 -3.52 -11.12 17.11
N ALA A 176 -3.17 -10.15 16.28
CA ALA A 176 -3.95 -8.93 16.11
C ALA A 176 -4.08 -8.50 14.65
N ILE A 177 -5.25 -7.98 14.28
CA ILE A 177 -5.49 -7.35 12.97
C ILE A 177 -6.17 -5.99 13.14
N MET A 178 -5.72 -4.98 12.39
CA MET A 178 -6.40 -3.69 12.29
C MET A 178 -7.64 -3.80 11.40
N LEU A 179 -8.70 -3.05 11.71
CA LEU A 179 -9.90 -3.02 10.89
C LEU A 179 -9.81 -1.87 9.85
N PRO A 180 -9.79 -2.17 8.53
CA PRO A 180 -9.49 -1.15 7.50
C PRO A 180 -10.37 0.11 7.52
N LYS A 181 -11.65 -0.03 7.89
CA LYS A 181 -12.60 1.10 7.96
C LYS A 181 -12.56 1.91 9.27
N SER A 182 -11.82 1.46 10.26
CA SER A 182 -11.79 2.07 11.59
C SER A 182 -10.39 1.96 12.15
N PRO A 183 -9.50 2.92 11.83
CA PRO A 183 -8.09 2.88 12.25
C PRO A 183 -7.92 2.95 13.77
N ASP A 184 -8.98 3.33 14.50
CA ASP A 184 -9.07 3.31 15.95
C ASP A 184 -9.57 1.97 16.51
N LYS A 185 -9.80 0.95 15.67
CA LYS A 185 -10.32 -0.36 16.08
C LYS A 185 -9.48 -1.50 15.53
N TYR A 186 -9.36 -2.53 16.34
CA TYR A 186 -8.61 -3.73 16.00
C TYR A 186 -9.30 -4.97 16.57
N LEU A 187 -8.91 -6.13 16.08
CA LEU A 187 -9.34 -7.43 16.58
C LEU A 187 -8.12 -8.17 17.12
N ARG A 188 -8.27 -8.84 18.26
CA ARG A 188 -7.33 -9.84 18.76
C ARG A 188 -7.91 -11.23 18.55
N PHE A 189 -7.02 -12.17 18.25
CA PHE A 189 -7.29 -13.59 18.11
C PHE A 189 -6.14 -14.37 18.72
N GLY A 190 -6.41 -15.62 19.06
CA GLY A 190 -5.46 -16.44 19.80
C GLY A 190 -5.64 -16.31 21.31
N GLY A 191 -5.04 -17.25 22.04
CA GLY A 191 -5.32 -17.47 23.45
C GLY A 191 -6.39 -18.56 23.71
N PRO A 192 -6.67 -18.86 24.99
CA PRO A 192 -7.46 -20.02 25.41
C PRO A 192 -8.95 -19.93 25.06
N SER A 193 -9.45 -18.74 24.72
CA SER A 193 -10.85 -18.50 24.37
C SER A 193 -11.27 -19.08 23.01
N ARG A 194 -10.31 -19.54 22.19
CA ARG A 194 -10.57 -20.16 20.87
C ARG A 194 -11.41 -19.26 19.96
N GLY A 195 -11.21 -17.96 20.10
CA GLY A 195 -12.12 -16.95 19.58
C GLY A 195 -11.42 -15.64 19.22
N VAL A 196 -12.22 -14.59 19.08
CA VAL A 196 -11.74 -13.25 18.74
C VAL A 196 -12.41 -12.18 19.59
N SER A 197 -11.71 -11.09 19.83
CA SER A 197 -12.23 -9.96 20.59
C SER A 197 -11.93 -8.65 19.87
N PHE A 198 -12.91 -7.76 19.80
CA PHE A 198 -12.81 -6.47 19.14
C PHE A 198 -12.54 -5.38 20.16
N PHE A 199 -11.60 -4.49 19.86
CA PHE A 199 -11.19 -3.39 20.71
C PHE A 199 -11.24 -2.06 19.96
N GLN A 200 -11.35 -0.98 20.73
CA GLN A 200 -11.16 0.38 20.28
C GLN A 200 -10.02 1.01 21.08
N THR A 201 -9.07 1.63 20.38
CA THR A 201 -7.91 2.28 20.97
C THR A 201 -8.37 3.45 21.84
N ALA A 202 -7.85 3.55 23.07
CA ALA A 202 -8.17 4.66 23.94
C ALA A 202 -7.38 5.92 23.55
N GLY A 203 -7.88 6.65 22.54
CA GLY A 203 -7.50 8.04 22.25
C GLY A 203 -6.42 8.25 21.17
N GLY A 204 -6.83 8.79 20.03
CA GLY A 204 -5.99 9.55 19.10
C GLY A 204 -5.74 10.99 19.58
N GLY A 205 -5.28 11.13 20.83
CA GLY A 205 -4.87 12.42 21.41
C GLY A 205 -3.35 12.55 21.39
N THR A 206 -2.86 13.74 21.11
CA THR A 206 -1.44 14.09 21.09
C THR A 206 -0.70 13.59 22.34
N ALA A 207 0.53 13.13 22.13
CA ALA A 207 1.42 12.49 23.09
C ALA A 207 1.81 13.37 24.29
N SER A 208 0.89 13.64 25.22
CA SER A 208 1.19 14.46 26.40
C SER A 208 0.63 13.96 27.74
N SER A 209 0.04 12.77 27.83
CA SER A 209 -0.36 12.22 29.15
C SER A 209 0.28 10.87 29.45
N SER A 210 1.04 10.83 30.53
CA SER A 210 1.80 9.68 31.06
C SER A 210 0.92 8.63 31.76
N LYS A 211 -0.34 8.47 31.36
CA LYS A 211 -1.25 7.41 31.83
C LYS A 211 -1.90 6.74 30.63
N ALA A 212 -1.37 5.58 30.24
CA ALA A 212 -1.96 4.74 29.23
C ALA A 212 -3.39 4.37 29.65
N THR A 213 -4.38 4.96 28.99
CA THR A 213 -5.77 4.54 29.13
C THR A 213 -5.92 3.16 28.49
N PRO A 214 -6.51 2.17 29.18
CA PRO A 214 -6.68 0.84 28.61
C PRO A 214 -7.65 0.89 27.42
N ASP A 215 -7.35 0.09 26.39
CA ASP A 215 -8.21 -0.04 25.23
C ASP A 215 -9.60 -0.55 25.61
N ARG A 216 -10.62 0.00 24.95
CA ARG A 216 -12.02 -0.33 25.23
C ARG A 216 -12.39 -1.62 24.48
N LEU A 217 -12.71 -2.68 25.23
CA LEU A 217 -13.32 -3.88 24.66
C LEU A 217 -14.72 -3.54 24.10
N LEU A 218 -14.95 -3.81 22.82
CA LEU A 218 -16.22 -3.61 22.14
C LEU A 218 -17.10 -4.86 22.22
N SER A 219 -16.52 -6.03 21.93
CA SER A 219 -17.22 -7.32 21.92
C SER A 219 -16.21 -8.47 21.97
N SER A 220 -16.60 -9.61 22.53
CA SER A 220 -15.81 -10.84 22.55
C SER A 220 -16.64 -12.00 22.05
N HIS A 221 -16.02 -12.87 21.25
CA HIS A 221 -16.65 -14.03 20.63
C HIS A 221 -15.77 -15.24 20.89
N GLU A 222 -16.24 -16.12 21.77
CA GLU A 222 -15.48 -17.29 22.22
C GLU A 222 -15.94 -18.56 21.50
N SER A 223 -15.12 -19.60 21.55
CA SER A 223 -15.46 -20.93 21.00
C SER A 223 -15.83 -20.91 19.51
N LEU A 224 -15.20 -20.01 18.74
CA LEU A 224 -15.35 -19.97 17.29
C LEU A 224 -14.74 -21.22 16.62
N HIS A 225 -13.75 -21.84 17.25
CA HIS A 225 -13.12 -23.09 16.84
C HIS A 225 -12.97 -24.06 18.01
N LEU A 226 -12.67 -25.33 17.71
CA LEU A 226 -12.36 -26.34 18.74
C LEU A 226 -11.00 -26.08 19.39
N THR A 227 -10.10 -25.42 18.67
CA THR A 227 -8.74 -25.09 19.10
C THR A 227 -8.46 -23.59 18.94
N ALA A 228 -7.27 -23.14 19.37
CA ALA A 228 -6.90 -21.74 19.31
C ALA A 228 -6.92 -21.21 17.86
N VAL A 229 -7.42 -19.98 17.69
CA VAL A 229 -7.35 -19.27 16.42
C VAL A 229 -5.90 -18.86 16.19
N THR A 230 -5.30 -19.32 15.10
CA THR A 230 -3.89 -19.12 14.75
C THR A 230 -3.71 -18.13 13.61
N ALA A 231 -4.75 -17.90 12.80
CA ALA A 231 -4.76 -16.91 11.74
C ALA A 231 -6.12 -16.22 11.65
N SER A 232 -6.16 -14.93 11.32
CA SER A 232 -7.41 -14.26 10.98
C SER A 232 -7.20 -13.16 9.94
N ALA A 233 -8.24 -12.85 9.18
CA ALA A 233 -8.26 -11.76 8.21
C ALA A 233 -9.66 -11.16 8.09
N CYS A 234 -9.75 -9.85 7.90
CA CYS A 234 -11.02 -9.15 7.72
C CYS A 234 -11.11 -8.60 6.29
N SER A 235 -12.33 -8.57 5.73
CA SER A 235 -12.56 -7.91 4.45
C SER A 235 -12.36 -6.39 4.56
N VAL A 236 -12.01 -5.75 3.44
CA VAL A 236 -11.82 -4.29 3.36
C VAL A 236 -13.04 -3.52 3.84
N ASP A 237 -14.25 -4.04 3.59
CA ASP A 237 -15.49 -3.42 4.00
C ASP A 237 -15.88 -3.71 5.46
N GLY A 238 -15.13 -4.56 6.17
CA GLY A 238 -15.37 -4.96 7.55
C GLY A 238 -16.56 -5.91 7.75
N SER A 239 -17.18 -6.41 6.68
CA SER A 239 -18.40 -7.24 6.74
C SER A 239 -18.12 -8.74 6.89
N LEU A 240 -16.90 -9.19 6.57
CA LEU A 240 -16.49 -10.59 6.69
C LEU A 240 -15.24 -10.71 7.56
N LEU A 241 -15.19 -11.79 8.34
CA LEU A 241 -14.02 -12.22 9.11
C LEU A 241 -13.72 -13.67 8.76
N LEU A 242 -12.49 -13.94 8.33
CA LEU A 242 -11.95 -15.27 8.16
C LEU A 242 -11.10 -15.63 9.36
N THR A 243 -11.31 -16.82 9.92
CA THR A 243 -10.51 -17.37 11.01
C THR A 243 -9.99 -18.76 10.64
N GLY A 244 -8.72 -19.00 10.95
CA GLY A 244 -8.06 -20.29 10.83
C GLY A 244 -7.55 -20.74 12.20
N ALA A 245 -7.62 -22.04 12.47
CA ALA A 245 -7.26 -22.60 13.77
C ALA A 245 -6.13 -23.63 13.70
N LEU A 246 -5.63 -23.96 14.90
CA LEU A 246 -4.56 -24.94 15.11
C LEU A 246 -4.94 -26.36 14.62
N ASP A 247 -6.22 -26.72 14.67
CA ASP A 247 -6.77 -27.98 14.15
C ASP A 247 -6.86 -28.05 12.60
N GLY A 248 -6.46 -26.98 11.92
CA GLY A 248 -6.48 -26.86 10.47
C GLY A 248 -7.80 -26.35 9.90
N THR A 249 -8.84 -26.11 10.73
CA THR A 249 -10.14 -25.64 10.25
C THR A 249 -10.14 -24.16 9.92
N CYS A 250 -10.85 -23.81 8.85
CA CYS A 250 -11.06 -22.43 8.40
C CYS A 250 -12.55 -22.09 8.46
N ARG A 251 -12.92 -20.91 8.96
CA ARG A 251 -14.31 -20.47 9.06
C ARG A 251 -14.46 -19.02 8.62
N LEU A 252 -15.55 -18.74 7.91
CA LEU A 252 -15.93 -17.41 7.47
C LEU A 252 -17.14 -16.94 8.27
N TRP A 253 -17.03 -15.76 8.85
CA TRP A 253 -18.06 -15.12 9.67
C TRP A 253 -18.56 -13.85 9.00
N SER A 254 -19.86 -13.63 9.06
CA SER A 254 -20.49 -12.36 8.77
C SER A 254 -20.45 -11.48 10.02
N VAL A 255 -19.88 -10.27 9.88
CA VAL A 255 -19.75 -9.31 10.96
C VAL A 255 -20.92 -8.33 10.88
N VAL A 256 -21.85 -8.42 11.82
CA VAL A 256 -23.00 -7.51 11.91
C VAL A 256 -22.77 -6.52 13.04
N THR A 257 -22.83 -5.23 12.75
CA THR A 257 -22.66 -4.17 13.76
C THR A 257 -24.04 -3.70 14.23
N LEU A 258 -24.37 -3.98 15.48
CA LEU A 258 -25.62 -3.56 16.11
C LEU A 258 -25.41 -2.24 16.85
N HIS A 259 -26.26 -1.27 16.54
CA HIS A 259 -26.32 0.01 17.24
C HIS A 259 -27.48 -0.04 18.23
N GLY A 260 -27.17 -0.15 19.52
CA GLY A 260 -28.18 -0.12 20.57
C GLY A 260 -28.84 1.27 20.68
N ARG A 261 -30.17 1.31 20.78
CA ARG A 261 -30.95 2.55 20.98
C ARG A 261 -31.31 2.86 22.44
N SER A 262 -30.78 2.11 23.43
CA SER A 262 -31.23 2.25 24.82
C SER A 262 -30.08 2.27 25.84
N SER A 263 -30.16 3.26 26.74
CA SER A 263 -29.36 3.54 27.95
C SER A 263 -27.90 3.99 27.78
N GLY A 264 -27.71 5.32 27.73
CA GLY A 264 -26.63 6.08 28.41
C GLY A 264 -25.18 5.95 27.97
N LEU A 265 -24.78 4.82 27.39
CA LEU A 265 -23.43 4.54 26.89
C LEU A 265 -23.62 3.95 25.50
N GLY A 266 -23.17 4.65 24.45
CA GLY A 266 -23.20 4.14 23.07
C GLY A 266 -22.42 2.84 22.96
N GLN A 267 -23.09 1.72 23.23
CA GLN A 267 -22.52 0.38 23.21
C GLN A 267 -22.69 -0.15 21.79
N VAL A 268 -21.58 -0.13 21.04
CA VAL A 268 -21.50 -0.76 19.72
C VAL A 268 -21.19 -2.23 19.97
N SER A 269 -22.17 -3.10 19.75
CA SER A 269 -21.98 -4.56 19.85
C SER A 269 -21.83 -5.14 18.45
N ARG A 270 -20.86 -6.03 18.25
CA ARG A 270 -20.73 -6.79 17.02
C ARG A 270 -21.27 -8.19 17.26
N MET A 271 -21.92 -8.76 16.25
CA MET A 271 -22.29 -10.17 16.19
C MET A 271 -21.51 -10.85 15.08
N LEU A 272 -21.08 -12.08 15.34
CA LEU A 272 -20.45 -12.95 14.36
C LEU A 272 -21.39 -14.10 14.04
N ASP A 273 -21.92 -14.10 12.83
CA ASP A 273 -22.74 -15.19 12.32
C ASP A 273 -21.89 -16.07 11.40
N LEU A 274 -21.91 -17.38 11.59
CA LEU A 274 -21.14 -18.30 10.73
C LEU A 274 -21.71 -18.28 9.31
N ALA A 275 -20.97 -17.68 8.38
CA ALA A 275 -21.36 -17.56 6.99
C ALA A 275 -21.00 -18.84 6.20
N ALA A 276 -19.85 -19.43 6.49
CA ALA A 276 -19.43 -20.71 5.92
C ALA A 276 -18.36 -21.38 6.79
N SER A 277 -18.48 -22.69 7.00
CA SER A 277 -17.32 -23.51 7.35
C SER A 277 -16.54 -23.74 6.06
N LEU A 278 -15.33 -23.22 5.99
CA LEU A 278 -14.41 -23.62 4.94
C LEU A 278 -13.85 -25.00 5.32
N GLY A 279 -13.26 -25.71 4.38
CA GLY A 279 -12.64 -27.00 4.65
C GLY A 279 -11.45 -26.89 5.62
N ARG A 280 -10.53 -27.83 5.52
CA ARG A 280 -9.40 -27.91 6.46
C ARG A 280 -8.06 -28.14 5.77
N HIS A 281 -7.02 -27.58 6.36
CA HIS A 281 -5.64 -28.00 6.14
C HIS A 281 -5.34 -29.30 6.90
N ALA A 282 -4.31 -30.03 6.46
CA ALA A 282 -3.82 -31.22 7.16
C ALA A 282 -2.88 -30.88 8.35
N GLY A 283 -2.66 -29.59 8.59
CA GLY A 283 -1.93 -29.05 9.74
C GLY A 283 -2.47 -27.67 10.13
N PRO A 284 -1.87 -27.02 11.15
CA PRO A 284 -2.27 -25.69 11.60
C PRO A 284 -2.36 -24.67 10.48
N VAL A 285 -3.40 -23.84 10.51
CA VAL A 285 -3.50 -22.69 9.59
C VAL A 285 -2.54 -21.61 10.08
N THR A 286 -1.60 -21.21 9.23
CA THR A 286 -0.53 -20.25 9.59
C THR A 286 -0.83 -18.84 9.10
N CYS A 287 -1.60 -18.70 8.03
CA CYS A 287 -1.97 -17.39 7.47
C CYS A 287 -3.30 -17.44 6.72
N ALA A 288 -3.97 -16.29 6.62
CA ALA A 288 -5.28 -16.17 5.99
C ALA A 288 -5.45 -14.78 5.34
N THR A 289 -6.22 -14.69 4.26
CA THR A 289 -6.62 -13.41 3.62
C THR A 289 -7.98 -13.52 2.93
N VAL A 290 -8.69 -12.40 2.79
CA VAL A 290 -10.04 -12.32 2.21
C VAL A 290 -10.06 -11.27 1.08
N GLY A 291 -10.33 -11.71 -0.14
CA GLY A 291 -10.46 -10.87 -1.32
C GLY A 291 -11.92 -10.66 -1.72
N MET A 292 -12.46 -9.46 -1.45
CA MET A 292 -13.84 -9.13 -1.82
C MET A 292 -14.04 -8.97 -3.33
N GLY A 293 -13.08 -8.35 -4.03
CA GLY A 293 -13.19 -8.12 -5.48
C GLY A 293 -13.18 -9.40 -6.32
N SER A 294 -12.48 -10.44 -5.85
CA SER A 294 -12.43 -11.76 -6.49
C SER A 294 -13.45 -12.76 -5.93
N GLY A 295 -14.19 -12.39 -4.87
CA GLY A 295 -15.09 -13.31 -4.17
C GLY A 295 -14.38 -14.56 -3.65
N SER A 296 -13.11 -14.43 -3.24
CA SER A 296 -12.28 -15.55 -2.82
C SER A 296 -11.62 -15.31 -1.46
N ALA A 297 -11.42 -16.38 -0.69
CA ALA A 297 -10.56 -16.39 0.48
C ALA A 297 -9.35 -17.29 0.24
N VAL A 298 -8.22 -16.99 0.86
CA VAL A 298 -7.00 -17.80 0.74
C VAL A 298 -6.45 -18.12 2.12
N THR A 299 -6.07 -19.37 2.34
CA THR A 299 -5.47 -19.83 3.60
C THR A 299 -4.20 -20.64 3.33
N GLY A 300 -3.18 -20.45 4.16
CA GLY A 300 -1.95 -21.23 4.15
C GLY A 300 -1.83 -22.05 5.42
N GLY A 301 -1.31 -23.28 5.29
CA GLY A 301 -1.13 -24.20 6.41
C GLY A 301 0.30 -24.71 6.55
N ALA A 302 0.62 -25.20 7.74
CA ALA A 302 1.88 -25.87 8.04
C ALA A 302 2.07 -27.20 7.26
N ASP A 303 1.03 -27.64 6.54
CA ASP A 303 1.10 -28.73 5.57
C ASP A 303 1.77 -28.34 4.24
N GLY A 304 2.27 -27.10 4.12
CA GLY A 304 2.93 -26.59 2.92
C GLY A 304 1.96 -26.33 1.76
N LYS A 305 0.66 -26.25 2.05
CA LYS A 305 -0.39 -26.01 1.06
C LYS A 305 -1.02 -24.65 1.23
N VAL A 306 -1.44 -24.09 0.10
CA VAL A 306 -2.28 -22.91 0.00
C VAL A 306 -3.61 -23.33 -0.62
N LEU A 307 -4.70 -23.02 0.07
CA LEU A 307 -6.06 -23.32 -0.34
C LEU A 307 -6.80 -22.03 -0.71
N VAL A 308 -7.46 -22.03 -1.87
CA VAL A 308 -8.31 -20.93 -2.34
C VAL A 308 -9.77 -21.34 -2.25
N TRP A 309 -10.60 -20.53 -1.63
CA TRP A 309 -12.00 -20.82 -1.32
C TRP A 309 -12.93 -19.85 -2.04
N ASP A 310 -14.02 -20.36 -2.62
CA ASP A 310 -15.08 -19.50 -3.16
C ASP A 310 -15.98 -19.03 -2.01
N ILE A 311 -15.94 -17.75 -1.69
CA ILE A 311 -16.74 -17.20 -0.57
C ILE A 311 -18.05 -16.55 -1.05
N ARG A 312 -18.37 -16.64 -2.34
CA ARG A 312 -19.67 -16.20 -2.88
C ARG A 312 -20.79 -17.18 -2.50
N ARG A 313 -20.44 -18.46 -2.27
CA ARG A 313 -21.34 -19.50 -1.78
C ARG A 313 -21.28 -19.55 -0.25
N LYS A 314 -22.20 -18.84 0.42
CA LYS A 314 -22.33 -18.88 1.90
C LYS A 314 -23.15 -20.10 2.32
N VAL A 315 -22.49 -21.23 2.57
CA VAL A 315 -23.16 -22.51 2.86
C VAL A 315 -23.04 -22.91 4.35
N GLY A 316 -23.24 -21.96 5.28
CA GLY A 316 -23.43 -22.25 6.71
C GLY A 316 -22.47 -23.29 7.31
N ASN A 317 -23.01 -24.32 7.96
CA ASN A 317 -22.22 -25.40 8.61
C ASN A 317 -21.66 -26.46 7.64
N ILE A 318 -21.93 -26.37 6.34
CA ILE A 318 -21.46 -27.36 5.38
C ILE A 318 -20.04 -26.97 4.94
N PRO A 319 -19.04 -27.87 5.07
CA PRO A 319 -17.69 -27.59 4.63
C PRO A 319 -17.67 -27.26 3.13
N ASN A 320 -17.18 -26.07 2.78
CA ASN A 320 -16.93 -25.70 1.40
C ASN A 320 -15.59 -26.30 0.95
N GLU A 321 -15.54 -26.87 -0.25
CA GLU A 321 -14.29 -27.39 -0.82
C GLU A 321 -13.45 -26.26 -1.44
N PRO A 322 -12.11 -26.39 -1.45
CA PRO A 322 -11.26 -25.38 -2.06
C PRO A 322 -11.38 -25.44 -3.59
N ILE A 323 -11.47 -24.26 -4.23
CA ILE A 323 -11.43 -24.13 -5.70
C ILE A 323 -10.06 -24.57 -6.22
N VAL A 324 -8.98 -24.21 -5.50
CA VAL A 324 -7.60 -24.51 -5.86
C VAL A 324 -6.83 -24.96 -4.63
N ASN A 325 -6.05 -26.03 -4.80
CA ASN A 325 -5.11 -26.54 -3.82
C ASN A 325 -3.71 -26.56 -4.43
N ALA A 326 -2.84 -25.66 -3.97
CA ALA A 326 -1.48 -25.53 -4.46
C ALA A 326 -0.48 -25.90 -3.36
N CYS A 327 0.54 -26.69 -3.70
CA CYS A 327 1.66 -26.95 -2.80
C CYS A 327 2.79 -25.98 -3.13
N VAL A 328 3.26 -25.24 -2.13
CA VAL A 328 4.40 -24.34 -2.29
C VAL A 328 5.65 -25.10 -1.84
N LYS A 329 6.50 -25.50 -2.78
CA LYS A 329 7.86 -25.98 -2.47
C LYS A 329 8.78 -24.77 -2.49
N PHE A 330 9.30 -24.40 -1.33
CA PHE A 330 10.46 -23.52 -1.25
C PHE A 330 11.67 -24.31 -1.80
N ILE A 331 12.30 -23.79 -2.84
CA ILE A 331 13.54 -24.33 -3.42
C ILE A 331 14.71 -23.82 -2.57
#